data_AF-A0A914MZH2-F1
#
_entry.id   AF-A0A914MZH2-F1
#
_cell.length_a   1.000
_cell.length_b   1.000
_cell.length_c   1.000
_cell.angle_alpha   90.00
_cell.angle_beta   90.00
_cell.angle_gamma   90.00
#
_symmetry.space_group_name_H-M   'P 1'
#
loop_
_entity.id
_entity.type
_entity.pdbx_description
1 polymer ?
#
loop_
_entity_poly.entity_id
_entity_poly.type
_entity_poly.pdbx_seq_one_letter_code
_entity_poly.pdbx_strand_id
1 'polypeptide(L)'
;MLYSEYKHSGPSSLLIVPSVIMCVEGVPGIAANFLLIYVTIQNKNLRGPTNYLLALTAFFEILHQSGHFLFLVVAVSGINLIDY
;
A
#
# COMPACT_ATOMS: atom_id res chain seq x y z
N MET A 1 1.76 -15.44 16.92
CA MET A 1 1.38 -14.54 15.80
C MET A 1 2.20 -13.27 15.95
N LEU A 2 2.67 -12.63 14.88
CA LEU A 2 3.54 -11.43 14.97
C LEU A 2 2.99 -10.36 15.93
N TYR A 3 1.68 -10.16 15.96
CA TYR A 3 1.00 -9.24 16.89
C TYR A 3 1.28 -9.54 18.37
N SER A 4 1.20 -10.81 18.81
CA SER A 4 1.40 -11.17 20.22
C SER A 4 2.82 -10.92 20.71
N GLU A 5 3.79 -10.86 19.80
CA GLU A 5 5.21 -10.65 20.08
C GLU A 5 5.56 -9.16 20.21
N TYR A 6 4.88 -8.27 19.46
CA TYR A 6 5.22 -6.84 19.40
C TYR A 6 4.22 -5.91 20.08
N LYS A 7 3.08 -6.40 20.58
CA LYS A 7 1.99 -5.56 21.14
C LYS A 7 2.40 -4.61 22.28
N HIS A 8 3.48 -4.88 23.01
CA HIS A 8 4.00 -4.00 24.08
C HIS A 8 5.47 -3.61 23.90
N SER A 9 6.05 -3.91 22.74
CA SER A 9 7.49 -3.74 22.51
C SER A 9 7.86 -2.33 22.07
N GLY A 10 6.88 -1.44 21.87
CA GLY A 10 7.10 -0.09 21.35
C GLY A 10 7.71 -0.13 19.94
N PRO A 11 8.42 0.94 19.51
CA PRO A 11 9.10 0.97 18.24
C PRO A 11 10.18 -0.12 18.16
N SER A 12 10.04 -1.04 17.22
CA SER A 12 10.98 -2.15 17.01
C SER A 12 11.64 -2.04 15.65
N SER A 13 12.98 -2.15 15.61
CA SER A 13 13.74 -2.16 14.35
C SER A 13 13.28 -3.28 13.40
N LEU A 14 12.82 -4.40 13.95
CA LEU A 14 12.28 -5.53 13.19
C LEU A 14 10.96 -5.23 12.47
N LEU A 15 10.22 -4.18 12.88
CA LEU A 15 9.02 -3.71 12.19
C LEU A 15 9.29 -2.47 11.34
N ILE A 16 10.20 -1.60 11.78
CA ILE A 16 10.54 -0.37 11.07
C ILE A 16 11.27 -0.66 9.76
N VAL A 17 12.27 -1.55 9.77
CA VAL A 17 13.01 -1.89 8.55
C VAL A 17 12.11 -2.44 7.43
N PRO A 18 11.28 -3.48 7.66
CA PRO A 18 10.40 -3.98 6.61
C PRO A 18 9.32 -2.98 6.20
N SER A 19 8.78 -2.15 7.11
CA SER A 19 7.80 -1.13 6.74
C SER A 19 8.39 -0.05 5.83
N VAL A 20 9.65 0.35 6.04
CA VAL A 20 10.37 1.25 5.14
C VAL A 20 10.57 0.61 3.76
N ILE A 21 11.00 -0.65 3.69
CA ILE A 21 11.18 -1.38 2.42
C ILE A 21 9.85 -1.43 1.63
N MET A 22 8.76 -1.80 2.31
CA MET A 22 7.42 -1.83 1.71
C MET A 22 6.97 -0.47 1.17
N CYS A 23 7.33 0.63 1.83
CA CYS A 23 7.02 1.98 1.33
C CYS A 23 7.87 2.34 0.11
N VAL A 24 9.16 1.99 0.10
CA VAL A 24 10.06 2.22 -1.04
C VAL A 24 9.55 1.47 -2.28
N GLU A 25 9.07 0.24 -2.13
CA GLU A 25 8.46 -0.54 -3.21
C GLU A 25 7.05 -0.05 -3.58
N GLY A 26 6.27 0.42 -2.59
CA GLY A 26 4.91 0.90 -2.79
C GLY A 26 4.82 2.19 -3.62
N VAL A 27 5.75 3.14 -3.44
CA VAL A 27 5.76 4.42 -4.17
C VAL A 27 5.77 4.26 -5.70
N PRO A 28 6.70 3.50 -6.33
CA PRO A 28 6.68 3.30 -7.77
C PRO A 28 5.45 2.51 -8.22
N GLY A 29 4.96 1.58 -7.40
CA GLY A 29 3.72 0.85 -7.66
C GLY A 29 2.51 1.78 -7.75
N ILE A 30 2.36 2.72 -6.82
CA ILE A 30 1.27 3.70 -6.81
C ILE A 30 1.36 4.59 -8.05
N ALA A 31 2.56 5.08 -8.39
CA ALA A 31 2.78 5.93 -9.56
C ALA A 31 2.43 5.19 -10.88
N ALA A 32 2.89 3.95 -11.04
CA ALA A 32 2.61 3.15 -12.23
C ALA A 32 1.12 2.81 -12.37
N ASN A 33 0.46 2.42 -11.28
CA ASN A 33 -0.98 2.12 -11.28
C ASN A 33 -1.81 3.38 -11.56
N PHE A 34 -1.43 4.53 -11.00
CA PHE A 34 -2.10 5.80 -11.30
C PHE A 34 -1.97 6.16 -12.79
N LEU A 35 -0.78 5.99 -13.37
CA LEU A 35 -0.56 6.21 -14.80
C LEU A 35 -1.41 5.26 -15.67
N LEU A 36 -1.55 3.99 -15.29
CA LEU A 36 -2.40 3.03 -15.99
C LEU A 36 -3.86 3.47 -16.00
N ILE A 37 -4.40 3.89 -14.85
CA ILE A 37 -5.75 4.45 -14.75
C ILE A 37 -5.89 5.69 -15.63
N TYR A 38 -4.95 6.62 -15.52
CA TYR A 38 -4.94 7.85 -16.31
C TYR A 38 -4.96 7.57 -17.83
N VAL A 39 -4.09 6.69 -18.31
CA VAL A 39 -4.00 6.34 -19.74
C VAL A 39 -5.26 5.63 -20.21
N THR A 40 -5.86 4.78 -19.38
CA THR A 40 -7.13 4.10 -19.70
C THR A 40 -8.28 5.10 -19.85
N ILE A 41 -8.30 6.15 -19.02
CA ILE A 41 -9.31 7.22 -19.11
C ILE A 41 -9.03 8.11 -20.34
N GLN A 42 -7.79 8.52 -20.57
CA GLN A 42 -7.46 9.47 -21.65
C GLN A 42 -7.60 8.86 -23.05
N ASN A 43 -7.14 7.63 -23.25
CA ASN A 43 -7.10 7.01 -24.57
C ASN A 43 -8.41 6.29 -24.87
N LYS A 44 -9.21 6.85 -25.80
CA LYS A 44 -10.49 6.26 -26.23
C LYS A 44 -10.35 4.83 -26.80
N ASN A 45 -9.20 4.50 -27.40
CA ASN A 45 -8.95 3.16 -27.94
C ASN A 45 -8.73 2.11 -26.84
N LEU A 46 -8.45 2.55 -25.61
CA LEU A 46 -8.25 1.67 -24.47
C LEU A 46 -9.51 1.52 -23.61
N ARG A 47 -10.67 2.05 -24.01
CA ARG A 47 -11.92 2.00 -23.23
C ARG A 47 -12.73 0.71 -23.47
N GLY A 48 -12.05 -0.43 -23.43
CA GLY A 48 -12.67 -1.75 -23.49
C GLY A 48 -13.02 -2.31 -22.11
N PRO A 49 -13.94 -3.28 -22.01
CA PRO A 49 -14.33 -3.90 -20.74
C PRO A 49 -13.13 -4.48 -19.97
N THR A 50 -12.21 -5.16 -20.66
CA THR A 50 -10.97 -5.69 -20.05
C THR A 50 -10.10 -4.60 -19.45
N ASN A 51 -9.95 -3.48 -20.14
CA ASN A 51 -9.11 -2.38 -19.66
C ASN A 51 -9.76 -1.63 -18.48
N TYR A 52 -11.10 -1.58 -18.41
CA TYR A 52 -11.78 -1.09 -17.22
C TYR A 52 -11.54 -2.00 -16.00
N LEU A 53 -11.54 -3.32 -16.19
CA LEU A 53 -11.18 -4.25 -15.11
C LEU A 53 -9.71 -4.05 -14.69
N LEU A 54 -8.79 -3.87 -15.65
CA LEU A 54 -7.39 -3.56 -15.34
C LEU A 54 -7.23 -2.23 -14.58
N ALA A 55 -7.96 -1.19 -14.96
CA ALA A 55 -7.96 0.08 -14.23
C ALA A 55 -8.54 -0.07 -12.82
N LEU A 56 -9.58 -0.90 -12.64
CA LEU A 56 -10.13 -1.22 -11.32
C LEU A 56 -9.13 -2.01 -10.46
N THR A 57 -8.42 -2.98 -11.04
CA THR A 57 -7.33 -3.69 -10.35
C THR A 57 -6.23 -2.72 -9.94
N ALA A 58 -5.79 -1.83 -10.83
CA ALA A 58 -4.79 -0.81 -10.51
C ALA A 58 -5.25 0.12 -9.38
N PHE A 59 -6.55 0.45 -9.31
CA PHE A 59 -7.12 1.20 -8.20
C PHE A 59 -7.01 0.45 -6.86
N PHE A 60 -7.33 -0.85 -6.85
CA PHE A 60 -7.17 -1.68 -5.64
C PHE A 60 -5.71 -1.85 -5.23
N GLU A 61 -4.77 -1.93 -6.19
CA GLU A 61 -3.33 -1.94 -5.89
C GLU A 61 -2.88 -0.64 -5.22
N ILE A 62 -3.37 0.52 -5.66
CA ILE A 62 -3.09 1.81 -4.99
C ILE A 62 -3.62 1.80 -3.56
N LEU A 63 -4.85 1.32 -3.34
CA LEU A 63 -5.42 1.21 -1.99
C LEU A 63 -4.61 0.26 -1.11
N HIS A 64 -4.22 -0.90 -1.63
CA HIS A 64 -3.39 -1.86 -0.92
C HIS A 64 -2.03 -1.26 -0.52
N GLN A 65 -1.32 -0.64 -1.48
CA GLN A 65 -0.02 -0.02 -1.25
C GLN A 65 -0.11 1.20 -0.32
N SER A 66 -1.24 1.91 -0.30
CA SER A 66 -1.47 2.99 0.68
C SER A 66 -1.49 2.48 2.13
N GLY A 67 -1.86 1.21 2.34
CA GLY A 67 -1.80 0.54 3.63
C GLY A 67 -0.36 0.41 4.17
N HIS A 68 0.65 0.41 3.31
CA HIS A 68 2.06 0.34 3.72
C HIS A 68 2.47 1.60 4.50
N PHE A 69 1.93 2.78 4.14
CA PHE A 69 2.19 4.02 4.89
C PHE A 69 1.56 3.98 6.28
N LEU A 70 0.35 3.43 6.38
CA LEU A 70 -0.31 3.23 7.66
C LEU A 70 0.50 2.28 8.54
N PHE A 71 1.01 1.18 7.95
CA PHE A 71 1.90 0.26 8.65
C PHE A 71 3.21 0.92 9.11
N LEU A 72 3.82 1.79 8.31
CA LEU A 72 5.00 2.58 8.69
C LEU A 72 4.71 3.50 9.88
N VAL A 73 3.58 4.22 9.87
CA VAL A 73 3.18 5.09 10.98
C VAL A 73 3.03 4.28 12.28
N VAL A 74 2.39 3.11 12.20
CA VAL A 74 2.26 2.20 13.35
C VAL A 74 3.63 1.70 13.83
N ALA A 75 4.50 1.27 12.91
CA ALA A 75 5.82 0.74 13.24
C ALA A 75 6.74 1.78 13.90
N VAL A 76 6.69 3.04 13.45
CA VAL A 76 7.51 4.13 13.99
C VAL A 76 6.92 4.70 15.29
N SER A 77 5.60 4.86 15.36
CA SER A 77 4.95 5.38 16.58
C SER A 77 4.93 4.37 17.72
N GLY A 78 4.96 3.07 17.42
CA GLY A 78 4.79 2.01 18.40
C GLY A 78 3.38 1.97 19.01
N ILE A 79 2.43 2.72 18.45
CA ILE A 79 1.03 2.77 18.90
C ILE A 79 0.24 1.72 18.13
N ASN A 80 -0.31 0.73 18.85
CA ASN A 80 -1.24 -0.20 18.23
C ASN A 80 -2.56 0.52 17.97
N LEU A 81 -3.01 0.49 16.71
CA LEU A 81 -4.33 1.00 16.33
C LEU A 81 -5.46 0.01 16.66
N ILE A 82 -5.10 -1.23 16.99
CA ILE A 82 -6.01 -2.31 17.35
C ILE A 82 -5.75 -2.62 18.83
N ASP A 83 -6.70 -2.28 19.68
CA ASP A 83 -6.66 -2.50 21.14
C ASP A 83 -7.61 -3.65 21.49
N TYR A 84 -7.14 -4.89 21.32
CA TYR A 84 -7.80 -6.11 21.80
C TYR A 84 -6.81 -6.94 22.61
#